data_AF-X1RF36-F1
#
_entry.id   AF-X1RF36-F1
#
_cell.length_a   1.000
_cell.length_b   1.000
_cell.length_c   1.000
_cell.angle_alpha   90.00
_cell.angle_beta   90.00
_cell.angle_gamma   90.00
#
_symmetry.space_group_name_H-M   'P 1'
#
loop_
_entity.id
_entity.type
_entity.pdbx_description
1 polymer ?
#
loop_
_entity_poly.entity_id
_entity_poly.type
_entity_poly.pdbx_seq_one_letter_code
_entity_poly.pdbx_strand_id
1 'polypeptide(L)'
;MFVLHETCLEYFRRRLSEGWECISLEGHNAVLLSPEGFRRELDLRNDVETLRPNAAGDENAISNQFPADSFPATAHWDKVDEEDVDDAATYVSTVSTTYQRDLYNLPAHTGIGTINFIKIYFRCKCLIDVGDAKPSLKSDGVVTDGAKIDLTPSWTTYSQQWETNPADDEPWEWA
;
A
#
# COMPACT_ATOMS: atom_id res chain seq x y z
N MET A 1 2.23 -4.05 35.01
CA MET A 1 1.82 -3.01 34.04
C MET A 1 1.62 -3.74 32.73
N PHE A 2 0.38 -3.90 32.27
CA PHE A 2 0.11 -4.55 30.99
C PHE A 2 0.45 -3.56 29.88
N VAL A 3 1.27 -3.98 28.92
CA VAL A 3 1.50 -3.22 27.69
C VAL A 3 0.28 -3.48 26.81
N LEU A 4 -0.47 -2.43 26.49
CA LEU A 4 -1.53 -2.51 25.49
C LEU A 4 -0.85 -2.45 24.12
N HIS A 5 -1.02 -3.49 23.31
CA HIS A 5 -0.64 -3.46 21.89
C HIS A 5 -1.77 -2.75 21.14
N GLU A 6 -1.63 -1.44 20.95
CA GLU A 6 -2.61 -0.60 20.30
C GLU A 6 -1.97 0.20 19.16
N THR A 7 -2.73 0.42 18.10
CA THR A 7 -2.40 1.31 16.99
C THR A 7 -2.28 2.76 17.45
N CYS A 8 -1.61 3.62 16.68
CA CYS A 8 -1.55 5.06 16.98
C CYS A 8 -2.95 5.68 17.01
N LEU A 9 -3.84 5.20 16.15
CA LEU A 9 -5.25 5.62 16.14
C LEU A 9 -6.04 5.10 17.35
N GLU A 10 -5.81 3.88 17.81
CA GLU A 10 -6.41 3.35 19.04
C GLU A 10 -5.90 4.09 20.28
N TYR A 11 -4.59 4.36 20.36
CA TYR A 11 -4.01 5.21 21.38
C TYR A 11 -4.70 6.57 21.41
N PHE A 12 -4.85 7.20 20.23
CA PHE A 12 -5.54 8.49 20.11
C PHE A 12 -6.97 8.42 20.64
N ARG A 13 -7.78 7.46 20.17
CA ARG A 13 -9.18 7.28 20.60
C ARG A 13 -9.29 7.00 22.11
N ARG A 14 -8.42 6.15 22.64
CA ARG A 14 -8.37 5.82 24.06
C ARG A 14 -8.05 7.06 24.89
N ARG A 15 -7.05 7.86 24.50
CA ARG A 15 -6.71 9.10 25.21
C ARG A 15 -7.87 10.10 25.24
N LEU A 16 -8.59 10.26 24.13
CA LEU A 16 -9.80 11.09 24.12
C LEU A 16 -10.86 10.56 25.11
N SER A 17 -11.04 9.24 25.20
CA SER A 17 -11.97 8.63 26.17
C SER A 17 -11.53 8.80 27.64
N GLU A 18 -10.22 8.98 27.87
CA GLU A 18 -9.62 9.22 29.19
C GLU A 18 -9.61 10.72 29.57
N GLY A 19 -10.23 11.58 28.76
CA GLY A 19 -10.35 13.02 29.03
C GLY A 19 -9.21 13.88 28.48
N TRP A 20 -8.34 13.32 27.62
CA TRP A 20 -7.40 14.15 26.88
C TRP A 20 -8.13 14.94 25.78
N GLU A 21 -7.62 16.11 25.47
CA GLU A 21 -8.14 16.98 24.41
C GLU A 21 -7.24 16.94 23.17
N CYS A 22 -7.82 16.82 21.99
CA CYS A 22 -7.09 17.03 20.73
C CYS A 22 -7.05 18.53 20.44
N ILE A 23 -5.91 19.17 20.69
CA ILE A 23 -5.74 20.62 20.54
C ILE A 23 -5.26 21.03 19.14
N SER A 24 -4.75 20.09 18.35
CA SER A 24 -4.45 20.29 16.92
C SER A 24 -4.54 18.96 16.17
N LEU A 25 -5.04 19.02 14.93
CA LEU A 25 -5.07 17.91 14.00
C LEU A 25 -4.81 18.44 12.58
N GLU A 26 -3.60 18.20 12.07
CA GLU A 26 -3.18 18.59 10.73
C GLU A 26 -2.82 17.35 9.91
N GLY A 27 -3.74 16.94 9.04
CA GLY A 27 -3.63 15.66 8.33
C GLY A 27 -3.63 14.49 9.33
N HIS A 28 -2.50 13.80 9.44
CA HIS A 28 -2.31 12.68 10.35
C HIS A 28 -1.55 13.05 11.63
N ASN A 29 -1.09 14.29 11.76
CA ASN A 29 -0.37 14.76 12.94
C ASN A 29 -1.37 15.33 13.95
N ALA A 30 -1.51 14.65 15.08
CA ALA A 30 -2.35 15.05 16.20
C ALA A 30 -1.50 15.58 17.36
N VAL A 31 -2.01 16.61 18.04
CA VAL A 31 -1.46 17.09 19.31
C VAL A 31 -2.53 16.90 20.38
N LEU A 32 -2.22 16.06 21.35
CA LEU A 32 -3.07 15.78 22.50
C LEU A 32 -2.58 16.56 23.73
N LEU A 33 -3.53 17.03 24.54
CA LEU A 33 -3.29 17.66 25.84
C LEU A 33 -3.97 16.84 26.93
N SER A 34 -3.22 16.41 27.94
CA SER A 34 -3.78 15.67 29.08
C SER A 34 -4.54 16.59 30.04
N PRO A 35 -5.44 16.06 30.89
CA PRO A 35 -6.09 16.82 31.96
C PRO A 35 -5.11 17.52 32.91
N GLU A 36 -3.91 16.95 33.05
CA GLU A 36 -2.81 17.49 33.87
C GLU A 36 -1.91 18.48 33.12
N GLY A 37 -2.22 18.80 31.85
CA GLY A 37 -1.51 19.76 31.03
C GLY A 37 -0.31 19.21 30.24
N PHE A 38 -0.16 17.88 30.13
CA PHE A 38 0.91 17.29 29.32
C PHE A 38 0.56 17.30 27.84
N ARG A 39 1.45 17.88 27.03
CA ARG A 39 1.33 17.86 25.56
C ARG A 39 2.00 16.61 25.00
N ARG A 40 1.34 15.94 24.05
CA ARG A 40 1.89 14.82 23.28
C ARG A 40 1.59 14.98 21.80
N GLU A 41 2.63 14.87 20.99
CA GLU A 41 2.52 14.83 19.53
C GLU A 41 2.47 13.38 19.07
N LEU A 42 1.66 13.12 18.06
CA LEU A 42 1.35 11.77 17.59
C LEU A 42 1.10 11.82 16.08
N ASP A 43 1.88 11.09 15.29
CA ASP A 43 1.46 10.75 13.92
C ASP A 43 0.55 9.52 14.00
N LEU A 44 -0.71 9.69 13.58
CA LEU A 44 -1.75 8.66 13.59
C LEU A 44 -1.45 7.48 12.66
N ARG A 45 -0.37 7.53 11.88
CA ARG A 45 0.11 6.47 10.98
C ARG A 45 1.48 5.93 11.37
N ASN A 46 2.05 6.28 12.53
CA ASN A 46 3.40 5.83 12.89
C ASN A 46 3.50 4.29 13.05
N ASP A 47 2.38 3.58 12.98
CA ASP A 47 2.21 2.14 12.96
C ASP A 47 1.86 1.57 11.57
N VAL A 48 1.86 2.41 10.53
CA VAL A 48 1.66 2.02 9.13
C VAL A 48 2.91 2.36 8.33
N GLU A 49 3.53 1.34 7.75
CA GLU A 49 4.60 1.51 6.79
C GLU A 49 4.04 1.41 5.36
N THR A 50 4.42 2.34 4.49
CA THR A 50 4.05 2.33 3.07
C THR A 50 5.30 2.08 2.24
N LEU A 51 5.38 0.91 1.62
CA LEU A 51 6.45 0.54 0.70
C LEU A 51 6.00 0.79 -0.74
N ARG A 52 6.93 1.27 -1.56
CA ARG A 52 6.71 1.53 -2.99
C ARG A 52 7.69 0.72 -3.83
N PRO A 53 7.31 0.32 -5.05
CA PRO A 53 8.24 -0.27 -6.02
C PRO A 53 9.55 0.53 -6.11
N ASN A 54 10.69 -0.15 -6.08
CA ASN A 54 12.00 0.52 -6.19
C ASN A 54 12.97 -0.16 -7.18
N ALA A 55 12.57 -1.30 -7.73
CA ALA A 55 13.27 -2.02 -8.77
C ALA A 55 12.32 -3.03 -9.43
N ALA A 56 12.75 -3.59 -10.56
CA ALA A 56 12.05 -4.71 -11.17
C ALA A 56 12.04 -5.92 -10.22
N GLY A 57 10.90 -6.60 -10.12
CA GLY A 57 10.81 -7.88 -9.42
C GLY A 57 10.99 -9.05 -10.39
N ASP A 58 10.45 -10.21 -10.01
CA ASP A 58 10.70 -11.46 -10.72
C ASP A 58 9.91 -11.63 -12.02
N GLU A 59 8.82 -10.88 -12.19
CA GLU A 59 7.94 -10.95 -13.36
C GLU A 59 7.77 -9.56 -13.96
N ASN A 60 7.83 -9.49 -15.30
CA ASN A 60 7.64 -8.27 -16.07
C ASN A 60 6.98 -8.64 -17.42
N ALA A 61 5.73 -9.08 -17.35
CA ALA A 61 5.00 -9.66 -18.48
C ALA A 61 3.97 -8.70 -19.09
N ILE A 62 3.63 -7.59 -18.45
CA ILE A 62 2.78 -6.56 -19.06
C ILE A 62 3.50 -6.04 -20.32
N SER A 63 2.77 -5.88 -21.42
CA SER A 63 3.44 -5.70 -22.73
C SER A 63 3.88 -4.27 -23.04
N ASN A 64 3.27 -3.26 -22.39
CA ASN A 64 3.53 -1.86 -22.70
C ASN A 64 3.71 -1.03 -21.45
N GLN A 65 4.44 0.08 -21.60
CA GLN A 65 4.57 1.14 -20.62
C GLN A 65 4.50 2.50 -21.31
N PHE A 66 4.18 3.55 -20.57
CA PHE A 66 4.24 4.93 -21.02
C PHE A 66 5.01 5.78 -20.00
N PRO A 67 5.97 6.60 -20.43
CA PRO A 67 6.57 6.64 -21.78
C PRO A 67 7.30 5.32 -22.12
N ALA A 68 7.19 4.87 -23.37
CA ALA A 68 7.74 3.57 -23.83
C ALA A 68 9.27 3.58 -23.97
N ASP A 69 9.83 4.70 -24.43
CA ASP A 69 11.22 4.83 -24.89
C ASP A 69 11.95 6.03 -24.25
N SER A 70 11.71 6.33 -22.97
CA SER A 70 12.49 7.36 -22.30
C SER A 70 13.96 6.94 -22.17
N PHE A 71 14.87 7.90 -22.35
CA PHE A 71 16.29 7.73 -22.03
C PHE A 71 16.59 8.44 -20.71
N PRO A 72 17.19 7.77 -19.70
CA PRO A 72 17.59 6.35 -19.70
C PRO A 72 16.39 5.40 -19.76
N ALA A 73 16.59 4.20 -20.33
CA ALA A 73 15.56 3.18 -20.47
C ALA A 73 14.84 2.96 -19.13
N THR A 74 13.54 3.23 -19.13
CA THR A 74 12.71 3.12 -17.93
C THR A 74 12.16 1.71 -17.80
N ALA A 75 11.94 1.29 -16.55
CA ALA A 75 11.41 -0.03 -16.23
C ALA A 75 10.02 0.10 -15.64
N HIS A 76 9.22 -0.96 -15.72
CA HIS A 76 7.81 -0.92 -15.31
C HIS A 76 7.61 -0.44 -13.86
N TRP A 77 8.55 -0.75 -12.95
CA TRP A 77 8.49 -0.32 -11.56
C TRP A 77 8.49 1.20 -11.40
N ASP A 78 9.18 1.95 -12.25
CA ASP A 78 9.26 3.42 -12.21
C ASP A 78 8.02 4.10 -12.82
N LYS A 79 7.02 3.30 -13.21
CA LYS A 79 5.71 3.71 -13.74
C LYS A 79 4.56 3.44 -12.77
N VAL A 80 4.89 2.95 -11.57
CA VAL A 80 3.95 2.53 -10.53
C VAL A 80 4.50 2.80 -9.12
N ASP A 81 5.52 3.64 -8.99
CA ASP A 81 6.17 3.99 -7.72
C ASP A 81 5.67 5.32 -7.14
N GLU A 82 4.51 5.80 -7.60
CA GLU A 82 4.08 7.17 -7.36
C GLU A 82 3.83 7.46 -5.88
N GLU A 83 4.49 8.50 -5.33
CA GLU A 83 4.07 9.10 -4.06
C GLU A 83 2.76 9.87 -4.22
N ASP A 84 2.71 10.70 -5.26
CA ASP A 84 1.58 11.50 -5.69
C ASP A 84 1.03 10.99 -7.02
N VAL A 85 -0.28 10.78 -7.08
CA VAL A 85 -0.95 10.27 -8.28
C VAL A 85 -0.70 11.16 -9.50
N ASP A 86 -0.20 10.58 -10.59
CA ASP A 86 0.04 11.28 -11.86
C ASP A 86 -0.72 10.71 -13.06
N ASP A 87 -1.51 9.65 -12.82
CA ASP A 87 -2.49 9.06 -13.73
C ASP A 87 -1.92 8.62 -15.09
N ALA A 88 -1.94 9.51 -16.08
CA ALA A 88 -1.55 9.20 -17.45
C ALA A 88 -0.13 9.68 -17.79
N ALA A 89 0.58 10.27 -16.82
CA ALA A 89 1.96 10.70 -17.00
C ALA A 89 2.91 9.50 -17.04
N THR A 90 2.75 8.54 -16.13
CA THR A 90 3.41 7.23 -16.17
C THR A 90 2.42 6.09 -15.91
N TYR A 91 2.53 5.00 -16.67
CA TYR A 91 1.74 3.79 -16.42
C TYR A 91 2.27 2.56 -17.18
N VAL A 92 1.91 1.37 -16.70
CA VAL A 92 1.98 0.12 -17.46
C VAL A 92 0.62 -0.22 -18.07
N SER A 93 0.60 -0.87 -19.23
CA SER A 93 -0.65 -1.22 -19.91
C SER A 93 -0.53 -2.44 -20.81
N THR A 94 -1.68 -3.05 -21.08
CA THR A 94 -1.81 -4.15 -22.00
C THR A 94 -3.07 -4.03 -22.86
N VAL A 95 -2.98 -4.57 -24.06
CA VAL A 95 -4.12 -4.83 -24.95
C VAL A 95 -4.40 -6.33 -25.09
N SER A 96 -3.67 -7.16 -24.32
CA SER A 96 -3.84 -8.61 -24.33
C SER A 96 -5.18 -8.99 -23.73
N THR A 97 -5.77 -10.07 -24.25
CA THR A 97 -6.95 -10.72 -23.68
C THR A 97 -6.60 -11.80 -22.67
N THR A 98 -5.31 -12.06 -22.45
CA THR A 98 -4.80 -12.96 -21.40
C THR A 98 -4.24 -12.17 -20.24
N TYR A 99 -4.37 -12.71 -19.02
CA TYR A 99 -3.71 -12.12 -17.86
C TYR A 99 -2.21 -11.95 -18.07
N GLN A 100 -1.74 -10.75 -17.74
CA GLN A 100 -0.33 -10.42 -17.59
C GLN A 100 -0.13 -9.90 -16.18
N ARG A 101 1.06 -10.14 -15.64
CA ARG A 101 1.41 -9.77 -14.28
C ARG A 101 2.84 -9.27 -14.28
N ASP A 102 3.04 -8.22 -13.51
CA ASP A 102 4.36 -7.77 -13.10
C ASP A 102 4.47 -7.94 -11.59
N LEU A 103 5.68 -8.26 -11.15
CA LEU A 103 6.06 -8.22 -9.75
C LEU A 103 7.15 -7.17 -9.60
N TYR A 104 7.10 -6.45 -8.49
CA TYR A 104 8.03 -5.36 -8.21
C TYR A 104 8.78 -5.63 -6.92
N ASN A 105 10.06 -5.29 -6.91
CA ASN A 105 10.82 -5.31 -5.68
C ASN A 105 10.37 -4.15 -4.78
N LEU A 106 10.26 -4.41 -3.47
CA LEU A 106 10.01 -3.41 -2.46
C LEU A 106 11.30 -3.14 -1.66
N PRO A 107 11.50 -1.92 -1.13
CA PRO A 107 12.56 -1.66 -0.19
C PRO A 107 12.40 -2.53 1.06
N ALA A 108 13.51 -2.76 1.76
CA ALA A 108 13.47 -3.41 3.06
C ALA A 108 12.59 -2.60 4.02
N HIS A 109 11.74 -3.31 4.76
CA HIS A 109 10.92 -2.73 5.81
C HIS A 109 11.80 -2.19 6.95
N THR A 110 11.26 -1.23 7.68
CA THR A 110 11.88 -0.62 8.87
C THR A 110 10.99 -0.75 10.10
N GLY A 111 9.78 -1.30 9.92
CA GLY A 111 8.83 -1.56 10.99
C GLY A 111 9.35 -2.56 12.04
N ILE A 112 8.69 -2.53 13.19
CA ILE A 112 8.92 -3.46 14.29
C ILE A 112 7.57 -3.91 14.86
N GLY A 113 7.55 -5.05 15.55
CA GLY A 113 6.37 -5.55 16.25
C GLY A 113 5.60 -6.59 15.44
N THR A 114 4.27 -6.59 15.57
CA THR A 114 3.40 -7.54 14.88
C THR A 114 2.76 -6.86 13.68
N ILE A 115 2.80 -7.51 12.52
CA ILE A 115 2.10 -7.04 11.32
C ILE A 115 0.64 -7.50 11.41
N ASN A 116 -0.29 -6.55 11.50
CA ASN A 116 -1.72 -6.87 11.57
C ASN A 116 -2.30 -7.28 10.21
N PHE A 117 -1.82 -6.66 9.14
CA PHE A 117 -2.20 -6.97 7.78
C PHE A 117 -1.21 -6.36 6.79
N ILE A 118 -1.19 -6.90 5.58
CA ILE A 118 -0.61 -6.24 4.40
C ILE A 118 -1.76 -5.79 3.50
N LYS A 119 -1.67 -4.56 2.97
CA LYS A 119 -2.64 -4.02 2.02
C LYS A 119 -1.91 -3.53 0.77
N ILE A 120 -2.29 -4.09 -0.38
CA ILE A 120 -1.79 -3.65 -1.67
C ILE A 120 -2.78 -2.64 -2.24
N TYR A 121 -2.26 -1.49 -2.63
CA TYR A 121 -2.99 -0.49 -3.42
C TYR A 121 -2.53 -0.57 -4.87
N PHE A 122 -3.47 -0.49 -5.79
CA PHE A 122 -3.17 -0.46 -7.22
C PHE A 122 -4.16 0.47 -7.92
N ARG A 123 -3.66 1.27 -8.85
CA ARG A 123 -4.43 2.28 -9.56
C ARG A 123 -4.55 1.89 -11.02
N CYS A 124 -5.78 1.72 -11.48
CA CYS A 124 -6.04 1.19 -12.81
C CYS A 124 -7.25 1.87 -13.45
N LYS A 125 -7.30 1.80 -14.78
CA LYS A 125 -8.48 2.08 -15.60
C LYS A 125 -8.50 1.12 -16.78
N CYS A 126 -9.64 0.99 -17.44
CA CYS A 126 -9.75 0.32 -18.73
C CYS A 126 -10.38 1.25 -19.76
N LEU A 127 -9.80 1.35 -20.97
CA LEU A 127 -10.30 2.24 -22.01
C LEU A 127 -11.52 1.69 -22.78
N ILE A 128 -11.77 0.38 -22.72
CA ILE A 128 -12.81 -0.31 -23.50
C ILE A 128 -13.55 -1.33 -22.63
N ASP A 129 -14.88 -1.30 -22.73
CA ASP A 129 -15.97 -2.02 -22.02
C ASP A 129 -15.67 -3.04 -20.91
N VAL A 130 -14.67 -3.91 -21.06
CA VAL A 130 -14.35 -4.95 -20.07
C VAL A 130 -12.83 -5.07 -19.91
N GLY A 131 -12.34 -4.60 -18.77
CA GLY A 131 -11.01 -4.91 -18.27
C GLY A 131 -11.11 -5.28 -16.81
N ASP A 132 -10.22 -6.13 -16.35
CA ASP A 132 -10.11 -6.48 -14.94
C ASP A 132 -8.66 -6.46 -14.48
N ALA A 133 -8.48 -6.29 -13.18
CA ALA A 133 -7.19 -6.31 -12.53
C ALA A 133 -7.29 -7.06 -11.20
N LYS A 134 -6.17 -7.53 -10.70
CA LYS A 134 -6.03 -8.11 -9.37
C LYS A 134 -4.65 -7.79 -8.83
N PRO A 135 -4.52 -7.55 -7.52
CA PRO A 135 -3.21 -7.43 -6.90
C PRO A 135 -2.55 -8.81 -6.84
N SER A 136 -1.23 -8.84 -6.85
CA SER A 136 -0.46 -10.08 -6.65
C SER A 136 0.63 -9.81 -5.63
N LEU A 137 0.85 -10.76 -4.74
CA LEU A 137 1.81 -10.68 -3.65
C LEU A 137 2.76 -11.86 -3.72
N LYS A 138 4.05 -11.62 -3.52
CA LYS A 138 5.05 -12.67 -3.34
C LYS A 138 5.56 -12.66 -1.90
N SER A 139 5.32 -13.75 -1.18
CA SER A 139 5.84 -14.02 0.17
C SER A 139 6.36 -15.45 0.22
N ASP A 140 7.48 -15.67 0.93
CA ASP A 140 8.13 -16.99 1.07
C ASP A 140 8.41 -17.72 -0.25
N GLY A 141 8.66 -16.94 -1.31
CA GLY A 141 8.89 -17.46 -2.65
C GLY A 141 7.62 -17.85 -3.42
N VAL A 142 6.44 -17.79 -2.80
CA VAL A 142 5.14 -18.11 -3.39
C VAL A 142 4.45 -16.85 -3.86
N VAL A 143 3.93 -16.87 -5.09
CA VAL A 143 3.13 -15.78 -5.65
C VAL A 143 1.65 -16.11 -5.49
N THR A 144 0.91 -15.28 -4.76
CA THR A 144 -0.53 -15.40 -4.58
C THR A 144 -1.26 -14.23 -5.22
N ASP A 145 -2.24 -14.56 -6.06
CA ASP A 145 -3.13 -13.61 -6.71
C ASP A 145 -4.31 -13.26 -5.78
N GLY A 146 -4.67 -11.98 -5.79
CA GLY A 146 -5.85 -11.47 -5.13
C GLY A 146 -7.15 -11.68 -5.92
N ALA A 147 -8.22 -11.10 -5.39
CA ALA A 147 -9.52 -11.07 -6.01
C ALA A 147 -9.50 -10.18 -7.26
N LYS A 148 -10.19 -10.66 -8.29
CA LYS A 148 -10.41 -9.94 -9.54
C LYS A 148 -11.39 -8.78 -9.32
N ILE A 149 -11.06 -7.61 -9.88
CA ILE A 149 -11.89 -6.41 -9.85
C ILE A 149 -12.12 -5.92 -11.27
N ASP A 150 -13.37 -5.60 -11.59
CA ASP A 150 -13.73 -4.97 -12.87
C ASP A 150 -13.30 -3.50 -12.86
N LEU A 151 -12.62 -3.09 -13.92
CA LEU A 151 -12.08 -1.74 -14.07
C LEU A 151 -13.11 -0.78 -14.64
N THR A 152 -12.96 0.49 -14.28
CA THR A 152 -13.78 1.57 -14.86
C THR A 152 -12.99 2.36 -15.91
N PRO A 153 -13.66 3.19 -16.75
CA PRO A 153 -12.99 4.08 -17.68
C PRO A 153 -12.15 5.20 -17.05
N SER A 154 -12.26 5.41 -15.75
CA SER A 154 -11.54 6.43 -15.00
C SER A 154 -10.49 5.81 -14.09
N TRP A 155 -9.35 6.49 -13.92
CA TRP A 155 -8.32 6.07 -12.98
C TRP A 155 -8.90 5.97 -11.58
N THR A 156 -8.91 4.73 -11.07
CA THR A 156 -9.51 4.39 -9.79
C THR A 156 -8.48 3.63 -8.97
N THR A 157 -8.35 4.02 -7.69
CA THR A 157 -7.51 3.29 -6.75
C THR A 157 -8.32 2.16 -6.13
N TYR A 158 -7.81 0.96 -6.30
CA TYR A 158 -8.34 -0.26 -5.69
C TYR A 158 -7.37 -0.73 -4.62
N SER A 159 -7.84 -1.64 -3.76
CA SER A 159 -6.97 -2.27 -2.77
C SER A 159 -7.47 -3.65 -2.36
N GLN A 160 -6.54 -4.48 -1.89
CA GLN A 160 -6.86 -5.71 -1.19
C GLN A 160 -5.98 -5.84 0.04
N GLN A 161 -6.57 -6.37 1.11
CA GLN A 161 -5.93 -6.61 2.40
C GLN A 161 -5.85 -8.11 2.68
N TRP A 162 -4.75 -8.54 3.29
CA TRP A 162 -4.53 -9.86 3.83
C TRP A 162 -4.16 -9.76 5.31
N GLU A 163 -4.96 -10.36 6.18
CA GLU A 163 -4.71 -10.42 7.63
C GLU A 163 -3.70 -11.52 8.01
N THR A 164 -3.59 -12.55 7.17
CA THR A 164 -2.61 -13.63 7.26
C THR A 164 -1.80 -13.72 5.98
N ASN A 165 -0.62 -14.34 6.05
CA ASN A 165 0.23 -14.58 4.90
C ASN A 165 -0.45 -15.59 3.95
N PRO A 166 -0.78 -15.22 2.70
CA PRO A 166 -1.48 -16.11 1.79
C PRO A 166 -0.57 -17.18 1.17
N ALA A 167 0.72 -17.23 1.53
CA ALA A 167 1.63 -18.30 1.11
C ALA A 167 1.49 -19.57 1.96
N ASP A 168 1.18 -19.43 3.25
CA ASP A 168 1.15 -20.51 4.24
C ASP A 168 -0.03 -20.46 5.23
N ASP A 169 -0.90 -19.44 5.11
CA ASP A 169 -2.05 -19.17 5.99
C ASP A 169 -1.68 -18.83 7.45
N GLU A 170 -0.41 -18.51 7.74
CA GLU A 170 0.07 -18.14 9.08
C GLU A 170 0.04 -16.62 9.31
N PRO A 171 0.20 -16.14 10.57
CA PRO A 171 0.38 -14.71 10.84
C PRO A 171 1.57 -14.13 10.08
N TRP A 172 1.49 -12.84 9.73
CA TRP A 172 2.56 -12.16 9.03
C TRP A 172 3.87 -12.11 9.84
N GLU A 173 4.96 -12.50 9.18
CA GLU A 173 6.32 -12.46 9.73
C GLU A 173 7.16 -11.41 8.99
N TRP A 174 8.19 -10.90 9.67
CA TRP A 174 9.17 -10.02 9.05
C TRP A 174 10.15 -10.86 8.22
N ALA A 175 10.39 -10.45 6.98
CA ALA A 175 11.47 -10.98 6.14
C ALA A 175 12.85 -10.49 6.58
#